data_AF-A0A212C5D6-F1
#
_entry.id   AF-A0A212C5D6-F1
#
_cell.length_a   1.000
_cell.length_b   1.000
_cell.length_c   1.000
_cell.angle_alpha   90.00
_cell.angle_beta   90.00
_cell.angle_gamma   90.00
#
_symmetry.space_group_name_H-M   'P 1'
#
loop_
_entity.id
_entity.type
_entity.pdbx_description
1 polymer ?
#
loop_
_entity_poly.entity_id
_entity_poly.type
_entity_poly.pdbx_seq_one_letter_code
_entity_poly.pdbx_strand_id
1 'polypeptide(L)'
;MPSRLRKTRKLRGHVSHGHGRIGKHRKHPGGRGNAGGMHHHRINFDKYHPGYFGKVGYYKVLGKGKLPKQPVIVKAKFFSRRAEEKIKGV
;
A
#
# COMPACT_ATOMS: atom_id res chain seq x y z
N MET A 1 -12.68 -7.13 36.23
CA MET A 1 -11.71 -6.08 35.85
C MET A 1 -10.74 -6.58 34.77
N PRO A 2 -10.91 -6.17 33.49
CA PRO A 2 -10.07 -6.64 32.38
C PRO A 2 -8.59 -6.19 32.50
N SER A 3 -8.33 -5.12 33.26
CA SER A 3 -6.98 -4.63 33.54
C SER A 3 -6.08 -5.65 34.26
N ARG A 4 -6.65 -6.62 34.98
CA ARG A 4 -5.91 -7.66 35.73
C ARG A 4 -5.11 -8.59 34.82
N LEU A 5 -5.58 -8.82 33.59
CA LEU A 5 -4.94 -9.74 32.63
C LEU A 5 -3.87 -9.06 31.76
N ARG A 6 -3.69 -7.73 31.86
CA ARG A 6 -2.73 -6.98 31.05
C ARG A 6 -1.29 -7.37 31.39
N LYS A 7 -0.46 -7.49 30.34
CA LYS A 7 1.00 -7.74 30.45
C LYS A 7 1.69 -6.77 31.42
N THR A 8 1.25 -5.52 31.47
CA THR A 8 1.81 -4.49 32.35
C THR A 8 1.71 -4.83 33.84
N ARG A 9 0.68 -5.58 34.27
CA ARG A 9 0.54 -6.00 35.67
C ARG A 9 1.56 -7.08 36.06
N LYS A 10 1.88 -7.98 35.12
CA LYS A 10 2.88 -9.05 35.30
C LYS A 10 4.32 -8.52 35.32
N LEU A 11 4.58 -7.34 34.74
CA LEU A 11 5.91 -6.77 34.59
C LEU A 11 6.29 -5.73 35.66
N ARG A 12 5.46 -5.51 36.68
CA ARG A 12 5.80 -4.62 37.80
C ARG A 12 7.01 -5.17 38.54
N GLY A 13 7.95 -4.28 38.90
CA GLY A 13 9.23 -4.66 39.51
C GLY A 13 10.35 -4.99 38.50
N HIS A 14 10.02 -5.19 37.20
CA HIS A 14 11.05 -5.36 36.18
C HIS A 14 11.58 -4.02 35.66
N VAL A 15 12.91 -3.88 35.64
CA VAL A 15 13.63 -2.63 35.34
C VAL A 15 13.22 -1.95 34.02
N SER A 16 13.03 -2.72 32.93
CA SER A 16 12.75 -2.16 31.60
C SER A 16 11.34 -2.43 31.07
N HIS A 17 10.45 -3.01 31.89
CA HIS A 17 9.09 -3.38 31.49
C HIS A 17 9.03 -4.20 30.18
N GLY A 18 10.04 -5.04 29.93
CA GLY A 18 10.09 -5.93 28.77
C GLY A 18 10.50 -5.28 27.45
N HIS A 19 11.02 -4.05 27.45
CA HIS A 19 11.51 -3.35 26.25
C HIS A 19 13.05 -3.44 26.05
N GLY A 20 13.72 -4.35 26.78
CA GLY A 20 15.17 -4.52 26.74
C GLY A 20 15.94 -3.46 27.55
N ARG A 21 17.10 -3.85 28.11
CA ARG A 21 17.91 -2.94 28.96
C ARG A 21 18.79 -1.98 28.15
N ILE A 22 19.35 -2.44 27.01
CA ILE A 22 20.33 -1.70 26.21
C ILE A 22 19.64 -0.78 25.19
N GLY A 23 18.81 -1.36 24.30
CA GLY A 23 18.14 -0.58 23.23
C GLY A 23 17.14 0.46 23.74
N LYS A 24 16.51 0.20 24.90
CA LYS A 24 15.46 0.99 25.56
C LYS A 24 14.23 1.27 24.68
N HIS A 25 13.09 1.54 25.32
CA HIS A 25 11.91 1.97 24.59
C HIS A 25 12.05 3.42 24.14
N ARG A 26 11.92 3.67 22.83
CA ARG A 26 11.89 5.00 22.22
C ARG A 26 10.61 5.16 21.42
N LYS A 27 10.06 6.40 21.40
CA LYS A 27 8.72 6.65 20.86
C LYS A 27 8.56 6.24 19.39
N HIS A 28 9.50 6.61 18.50
CA HIS A 28 9.47 6.25 17.07
C HIS A 28 10.89 6.21 16.47
N PRO A 29 11.68 5.14 16.69
CA PRO A 29 13.08 5.09 16.24
C PRO A 29 13.25 5.01 14.71
N GLY A 30 12.28 4.43 14.00
CA GLY A 30 12.34 4.24 12.53
C GLY A 30 11.43 5.16 11.73
N GLY A 31 10.97 6.27 12.31
CA GLY A 31 9.93 7.14 11.73
C GLY A 31 8.51 6.80 12.20
N ARG A 32 7.53 7.61 11.76
CA ARG A 32 6.11 7.47 12.12
C ARG A 32 5.33 6.90 10.94
N GLY A 33 4.37 6.01 11.21
CA GLY A 33 3.51 5.42 10.18
C GLY A 33 4.31 4.70 9.10
N ASN A 34 3.96 4.93 7.83
CA ASN A 34 4.61 4.32 6.65
C ASN A 34 5.85 5.08 6.16
N ALA A 35 6.39 6.00 6.96
CA ALA A 35 7.62 6.71 6.63
C ALA A 35 8.78 5.73 6.41
N GLY A 36 9.64 6.02 5.44
CA GLY A 36 10.77 5.15 5.12
C GLY A 36 10.41 3.90 4.30
N GLY A 37 9.17 3.77 3.83
CA GLY A 37 8.72 2.59 3.07
C GLY A 37 9.49 2.31 1.77
N MET A 38 10.12 3.32 1.16
CA MET A 38 11.07 3.14 0.04
C MET A 38 12.55 3.23 0.46
N HIS A 39 12.84 3.58 1.72
CA HIS A 39 14.18 3.80 2.24
C HIS A 39 14.57 2.65 3.18
N HIS A 40 14.65 2.89 4.48
CA HIS A 40 15.09 1.92 5.48
C HIS A 40 14.04 0.87 5.86
N HIS A 41 12.77 0.99 5.42
CA HIS A 41 11.73 -0.04 5.56
C HIS A 41 11.42 -0.76 4.25
N ARG A 42 12.20 -0.52 3.18
CA ARG A 42 11.97 -1.05 1.83
C ARG A 42 11.76 -2.56 1.80
N ILE A 43 12.61 -3.32 2.50
CA ILE A 43 12.55 -4.79 2.53
C ILE A 43 11.17 -5.30 2.99
N ASN A 44 10.55 -4.63 3.96
CA ASN A 44 9.23 -5.01 4.45
C ASN A 44 8.13 -4.74 3.40
N PHE A 45 8.24 -3.63 2.66
CA PHE A 45 7.29 -3.31 1.59
C PHE A 45 7.46 -4.23 0.39
N ASP A 46 8.69 -4.49 -0.05
CA ASP A 46 8.93 -5.37 -1.20
C ASP A 46 8.48 -6.80 -0.94
N LYS A 47 8.73 -7.30 0.28
CA LYS A 47 8.42 -8.69 0.65
C LYS A 47 6.93 -8.93 0.87
N TYR A 48 6.27 -8.02 1.57
CA TYR A 48 4.89 -8.26 2.04
C TYR A 48 3.84 -7.41 1.29
N HIS A 49 4.26 -6.37 0.56
CA HIS A 49 3.37 -5.41 -0.10
C HIS A 49 3.84 -5.11 -1.54
N PRO A 50 3.95 -6.12 -2.43
CA PRO A 50 4.35 -5.88 -3.81
C PRO A 50 3.33 -4.98 -4.52
N GLY A 51 3.82 -4.02 -5.32
CA GLY A 51 2.96 -3.07 -6.03
C GLY A 51 2.32 -1.98 -5.15
N TYR A 52 2.69 -1.90 -3.86
CA TYR A 52 2.21 -0.85 -2.95
C TYR A 52 2.60 0.55 -3.40
N PHE A 53 3.78 0.66 -4.01
CA PHE A 53 4.26 1.90 -4.61
C PHE A 53 4.12 1.87 -6.12
N GLY A 54 3.80 3.03 -6.69
CA GLY A 54 3.54 3.21 -8.12
C GLY A 54 2.09 3.60 -8.38
N LYS A 55 1.84 4.19 -9.55
CA LYS A 55 0.50 4.56 -10.02
C LYS A 55 0.11 3.66 -11.19
N VAL A 56 -1.11 3.11 -11.18
CA VAL A 56 -1.65 2.28 -12.27
C VAL A 56 -2.78 2.99 -12.98
N GLY A 57 -2.90 2.77 -14.28
CA GLY A 57 -3.92 3.37 -15.15
C GLY A 57 -3.57 3.22 -16.62
N TYR A 58 -4.52 3.55 -17.50
CA TYR A 58 -4.33 3.45 -18.94
C TYR A 58 -3.91 4.79 -19.51
N TYR A 59 -2.64 4.90 -19.89
CA TYR A 59 -2.13 6.11 -20.54
C TYR A 59 -2.54 6.18 -22.02
N LYS A 60 -2.75 5.03 -22.69
CA LYS A 60 -3.14 4.90 -24.10
C LYS A 60 -4.03 3.68 -24.31
N VAL A 61 -5.00 3.78 -25.21
CA VAL A 61 -6.01 2.74 -25.49
C VAL A 61 -5.96 2.33 -26.97
N LEU A 62 -6.03 1.03 -27.23
CA LEU A 62 -5.95 0.43 -28.57
C LEU A 62 -7.20 -0.40 -28.87
N GLY A 63 -7.56 -0.49 -30.15
CA GLY A 63 -8.80 -1.16 -30.59
C GLY A 63 -8.68 -2.67 -30.80
N LYS A 64 -7.83 -3.39 -30.05
CA LYS A 64 -7.74 -4.87 -30.13
C LYS A 64 -8.86 -5.51 -29.30
N GLY A 65 -9.31 -6.69 -29.71
CA GLY A 65 -10.38 -7.41 -29.04
C GLY A 65 -11.77 -6.91 -29.45
N LYS A 66 -12.78 -7.51 -28.84
CA LYS A 66 -14.18 -7.13 -29.00
C LYS A 66 -14.55 -6.24 -27.82
N LEU A 67 -15.20 -5.12 -28.12
CA LEU A 67 -15.88 -4.36 -27.09
C LEU A 67 -17.24 -5.03 -26.83
N PRO A 68 -17.74 -4.96 -25.59
CA PRO A 68 -19.11 -5.35 -25.30
C PRO A 68 -20.09 -4.49 -26.13
N LYS A 69 -21.31 -4.98 -26.37
CA LYS A 69 -22.38 -4.23 -27.08
C LYS A 69 -22.97 -3.07 -26.25
N GLN A 70 -22.28 -2.69 -25.18
CA GLN A 70 -22.71 -1.68 -24.22
C GLN A 70 -21.70 -0.53 -24.26
N PRO A 71 -22.15 0.73 -24.15
CA PRO A 71 -21.26 1.90 -24.26
C PRO A 71 -20.24 1.96 -23.10
N VAL A 72 -18.97 2.28 -23.39
CA VAL A 72 -17.87 2.38 -22.42
C VAL A 72 -17.13 3.71 -22.54
N ILE A 73 -16.84 4.36 -21.41
CA ILE A 73 -16.03 5.59 -21.35
C ILE A 73 -14.62 5.23 -20.84
N VAL A 74 -13.59 5.60 -21.59
CA VAL A 74 -12.20 5.31 -21.21
C VAL A 74 -11.43 6.61 -21.03
N LYS A 75 -10.68 6.73 -19.93
CA LYS A 75 -9.80 7.89 -19.65
C LYS A 75 -8.37 7.49 -19.94
N ALA A 76 -7.87 7.98 -21.06
CA ALA A 76 -6.49 7.82 -21.45
C ALA A 76 -6.04 9.10 -22.14
N LYS A 77 -4.74 9.35 -22.12
CA LYS A 77 -4.20 10.52 -22.80
C LYS A 77 -4.27 10.35 -24.32
N PHE A 78 -4.27 9.11 -24.82
CA PHE A 78 -4.24 8.82 -26.25
C PHE A 78 -5.14 7.63 -26.63
N PHE A 79 -5.72 7.72 -27.82
CA PHE A 79 -6.51 6.65 -28.43
C PHE A 79 -6.00 6.37 -29.84
N SER A 80 -6.13 5.12 -30.32
CA SER A 80 -5.93 4.85 -31.74
C SER A 80 -7.21 5.11 -32.52
N ARG A 81 -7.11 5.45 -33.80
CA ARG A 81 -8.29 5.67 -34.66
C ARG A 81 -9.28 4.50 -34.58
N ARG A 82 -8.77 3.27 -34.66
CA ARG A 82 -9.57 2.03 -34.49
C ARG A 82 -10.17 1.87 -33.08
N ALA A 83 -9.49 2.35 -32.03
CA ALA A 83 -10.02 2.33 -30.67
C ALA A 83 -11.16 3.34 -30.54
N GLU A 84 -10.98 4.56 -31.05
CA GLU A 84 -12.01 5.60 -31.05
C GLU A 84 -13.22 5.18 -31.89
N GLU A 85 -12.99 4.71 -33.11
CA GLU A 85 -14.03 4.20 -34.01
C GLU A 85 -14.83 3.09 -33.32
N LYS A 86 -14.16 2.16 -32.63
CA LYS A 86 -14.84 1.10 -31.89
C LYS A 86 -15.58 1.60 -30.65
N ILE A 87 -15.01 2.53 -29.91
CA ILE A 87 -15.61 3.07 -28.68
C ILE A 87 -16.81 3.95 -29.01
N LYS A 88 -16.77 4.68 -30.14
CA LYS A 88 -17.86 5.52 -30.65
C LYS A 88 -18.92 4.73 -31.43
N GLY A 89 -18.54 3.60 -32.01
CA GLY A 89 -19.43 2.74 -32.83
C GLY A 89 -20.12 1.61 -32.05
N VAL A 90 -19.88 1.54 -30.74
CA VAL A 90 -20.67 0.74 -29.80
C VAL A 90 -21.76 1.63 -29.22
#